data_AF-A0AA39Q7E7-F1
#
_entry.id   AF-A0AA39Q7E7-F1
#
_cell.length_a   1.000
_cell.length_b   1.000
_cell.length_c   1.000
_cell.angle_alpha   90.00
_cell.angle_beta   90.00
_cell.angle_gamma   90.00
#
_symmetry.space_group_name_H-M   'P 1'
#
loop_
_entity.id
_entity.type
_entity.pdbx_description
1 polymer ?
#
loop_
_entity_poly.entity_id
_entity_poly.type
_entity_poly.pdbx_seq_one_letter_code
_entity_poly.pdbx_strand_id
1 'polypeptide(L)'
;MVDIQLAVEDPNSPTWLPTPHAVVTKCHQHGPGPSGFVEYSPDFVDPFPDCTKSAWIKYGPSIAMGEARTQDFIANIVNSDKDCVVRVPHVYFAFRYDRIGYIIMQHIHGRDCNEDDFNEISRAVKRLLSIQSETKSPGPVRGGPVAHRFFADHRPDIRYNSVGELQEQRTRAQINGSDHGSGPDFSYIAQSCTGLRILGCQYPLRPKASSSNYV
;
A
#
# COMPACT_ATOMS: atom_id res chain seq x y z
N MET A 1 10.74 -7.76 -28.02
CA MET A 1 10.11 -6.67 -27.25
C MET A 1 9.67 -7.27 -25.93
N VAL A 2 9.97 -6.65 -24.79
CA VAL A 2 9.49 -7.17 -23.50
C VAL A 2 8.06 -6.69 -23.32
N ASP A 3 7.11 -7.61 -23.18
CA ASP A 3 5.71 -7.26 -23.03
C ASP A 3 5.37 -6.89 -21.58
N ILE A 4 4.37 -6.00 -21.44
CA ILE A 4 3.82 -5.64 -20.14
C ILE A 4 3.03 -6.82 -19.56
N GLN A 5 3.36 -7.21 -18.34
CA GLN A 5 2.65 -8.27 -17.60
C GLN A 5 1.73 -7.63 -16.57
N LEU A 6 0.44 -7.55 -16.90
CA LEU A 6 -0.59 -6.96 -16.05
C LEU A 6 -0.97 -7.89 -14.90
N ALA A 7 -1.07 -7.35 -13.68
CA ALA A 7 -1.45 -8.07 -12.47
C ALA A 7 -2.73 -7.54 -11.82
N VAL A 8 -2.99 -6.24 -11.96
CA VAL A 8 -4.21 -5.54 -11.52
C VAL A 8 -4.57 -4.52 -12.59
N GLU A 9 -5.85 -4.44 -12.94
CA GLU A 9 -6.47 -3.42 -13.76
C GLU A 9 -7.88 -3.18 -13.22
N ASP A 10 -8.11 -1.97 -12.70
CA ASP A 10 -9.44 -1.56 -12.28
C ASP A 10 -10.20 -1.04 -13.52
N PRO A 11 -11.33 -1.68 -13.91
CA PRO A 11 -12.12 -1.22 -15.06
C PRO A 11 -12.74 0.17 -14.85
N ASN A 12 -12.78 0.67 -13.62
CA ASN A 12 -13.26 2.01 -13.26
C ASN A 12 -12.12 3.02 -13.11
N SER A 13 -10.91 2.67 -13.54
CA SER A 13 -9.76 3.56 -13.52
C SER A 13 -10.06 4.89 -14.23
N PRO A 14 -9.66 6.05 -13.66
CA PRO A 14 -9.85 7.33 -14.31
C PRO A 14 -9.22 7.37 -15.71
N THR A 15 -9.99 7.84 -16.69
CA THR A 15 -9.58 7.87 -18.11
C THR A 15 -8.39 8.78 -18.41
N TRP A 16 -8.05 9.70 -17.49
CA TRP A 16 -6.90 10.58 -17.62
C TRP A 16 -5.58 9.92 -17.24
N LEU A 17 -5.61 8.74 -16.61
CA LEU A 17 -4.39 8.07 -16.18
C LEU A 17 -3.50 7.72 -17.39
N PRO A 18 -2.17 7.86 -17.26
CA PRO A 18 -1.25 7.42 -18.29
C PRO A 18 -1.37 5.92 -18.52
N THR A 19 -1.24 5.49 -19.78
CA THR A 19 -1.17 4.07 -20.11
C THR A 19 0.06 3.41 -19.47
N PRO A 20 0.06 2.08 -19.25
CA PRO A 20 1.24 1.37 -18.72
C PRO A 20 2.54 1.67 -19.46
N HIS A 21 2.51 1.75 -20.80
CA HIS A 21 3.67 2.11 -21.62
C HIS A 21 4.15 3.56 -21.39
N ALA A 22 3.22 4.50 -21.23
CA ALA A 22 3.56 5.90 -20.92
C ALA A 22 4.20 6.01 -19.53
N VAL A 23 3.73 5.23 -18.55
CA VAL A 23 4.34 5.17 -17.20
C VAL A 23 5.76 4.62 -17.25
N VAL A 24 6.02 3.53 -17.97
CA VAL A 24 7.39 2.99 -18.14
C VAL A 24 8.33 4.07 -18.69
N THR A 25 7.89 4.80 -19.72
CA THR A 25 8.67 5.88 -20.33
C THR A 25 8.98 6.99 -19.32
N LYS A 26 7.97 7.45 -18.56
CA LYS A 26 8.14 8.49 -17.53
C LYS A 26 9.05 8.04 -16.39
N CYS A 27 8.92 6.80 -15.92
CA CYS A 27 9.77 6.24 -14.87
C CYS A 27 11.24 6.13 -15.31
N HIS A 28 11.51 5.78 -16.57
CA HIS A 28 12.87 5.81 -17.11
C HIS A 28 13.46 7.22 -17.10
N GLN A 29 12.66 8.23 -17.45
CA GLN A 29 13.08 9.64 -17.42
C GLN A 29 13.33 10.16 -15.99
N HIS A 30 12.54 9.71 -15.01
CA HIS A 30 12.72 10.06 -13.61
C HIS A 30 13.93 9.37 -12.94
N GLY A 31 14.50 8.34 -13.56
CA GLY A 31 15.62 7.57 -13.00
C GLY A 31 15.22 6.74 -11.77
N PRO A 32 16.19 6.20 -11.01
CA PRO A 32 15.93 5.34 -9.84
C PRO A 32 15.45 6.11 -8.59
N GLY A 33 14.78 7.26 -8.77
CA GLY A 33 14.35 8.19 -7.74
C GLY A 33 13.46 7.57 -6.64
N PRO A 34 13.22 8.31 -5.54
CA PRO A 34 12.82 7.73 -4.26
C PRO A 34 11.38 7.22 -4.30
N SER A 35 11.21 5.93 -4.53
CA SER A 35 9.97 5.17 -4.29
C SER A 35 8.70 5.59 -5.06
N GLY A 36 8.74 6.61 -5.92
CA GLY A 36 7.60 7.00 -6.78
C GLY A 36 7.48 8.49 -7.06
N PHE A 37 6.41 8.88 -7.74
CA PHE A 37 6.04 10.28 -7.97
C PHE A 37 4.52 10.46 -8.11
N VAL A 38 4.06 11.70 -7.97
CA VAL A 38 2.65 12.08 -8.19
C VAL A 38 2.44 12.40 -9.67
N GLU A 39 1.40 11.81 -10.26
CA GLU A 39 0.88 12.15 -11.56
C GLU A 39 -0.42 12.94 -11.40
N TYR A 40 -0.50 14.11 -12.01
CA TYR A 40 -1.67 14.97 -11.94
C TYR A 40 -2.53 14.82 -13.20
N SER A 41 -3.84 14.88 -13.02
CA SER A 41 -4.79 14.98 -14.13
C SER A 41 -4.47 16.21 -15.00
N PRO A 42 -4.56 16.11 -16.34
CA PRO A 42 -4.35 17.23 -17.24
C PRO A 42 -5.39 18.35 -17.04
N ASP A 43 -6.59 17.99 -16.57
CA ASP A 43 -7.66 18.94 -16.20
C ASP A 43 -7.38 19.69 -14.88
N PHE A 44 -6.17 19.59 -14.33
CA PHE A 44 -5.79 20.33 -13.13
C PHE A 44 -5.72 21.83 -13.44
N VAL A 45 -6.72 22.57 -12.96
CA VAL A 45 -6.76 24.03 -12.98
C VAL A 45 -6.54 24.53 -11.55
N ASP A 46 -5.35 25.06 -11.30
CA ASP A 46 -5.01 25.82 -10.09
C ASP A 46 -5.93 27.06 -10.01
N PRO A 47 -6.88 27.13 -9.06
CA PRO A 47 -6.55 27.62 -7.72
C PRO A 47 -7.26 26.89 -6.57
N PHE A 48 -7.92 25.75 -6.81
CA PHE A 48 -8.64 25.01 -5.76
C PHE A 48 -7.85 23.78 -5.28
N PRO A 49 -7.15 23.87 -4.13
CA PRO A 49 -6.23 22.83 -3.65
C PRO A 49 -6.93 21.51 -3.27
N ASP A 50 -8.25 21.54 -3.05
CA ASP A 50 -8.98 20.41 -2.46
C ASP A 50 -9.58 19.42 -3.48
N CYS A 51 -9.39 19.64 -4.79
CA CYS A 51 -9.99 18.82 -5.86
C CYS A 51 -9.00 18.33 -6.92
N THR A 52 -7.69 18.34 -6.63
CA THR A 52 -6.71 17.86 -7.61
C THR A 52 -6.85 16.35 -7.79
N LYS A 53 -7.33 15.93 -8.97
CA LYS A 53 -7.30 14.51 -9.35
C LYS A 53 -5.83 14.15 -9.57
N SER A 54 -5.29 13.32 -8.70
CA SER A 54 -3.91 12.86 -8.78
C SER A 54 -3.78 11.38 -8.45
N ALA A 55 -2.70 10.78 -8.92
CA ALA A 55 -2.35 9.38 -8.72
C ALA A 55 -0.90 9.29 -8.24
N TRP A 56 -0.62 8.30 -7.41
CA TRP A 56 0.74 7.97 -7.02
C TRP A 56 1.25 6.82 -7.88
N ILE A 57 2.44 7.00 -8.45
CA ILE A 57 3.12 5.98 -9.25
C ILE A 57 4.31 5.48 -8.46
N LYS A 58 4.24 4.24 -7.98
CA LYS A 58 5.36 3.52 -7.34
C LYS A 58 6.03 2.63 -8.39
N TYR A 59 7.36 2.64 -8.45
CA TYR A 59 8.10 1.79 -9.38
C TYR A 59 9.46 1.37 -8.80
N GLY A 60 9.95 0.20 -9.21
CA GLY A 60 11.26 -0.28 -8.80
C GLY A 60 11.42 -1.81 -8.87
N PRO A 61 12.67 -2.31 -8.71
CA PRO A 61 12.96 -3.74 -8.78
C PRO A 61 12.37 -4.53 -7.60
N SER A 62 12.15 -3.87 -6.46
CA SER A 62 11.56 -4.46 -5.25
C SER A 62 10.03 -4.48 -5.26
N ILE A 63 9.38 -3.84 -6.23
CA ILE A 63 7.91 -3.75 -6.30
C ILE A 63 7.34 -5.08 -6.76
N ALA A 64 6.62 -5.75 -5.86
CA ALA A 64 6.03 -7.05 -6.10
C ALA A 64 4.56 -6.92 -6.51
N MET A 65 4.12 -7.72 -7.49
CA MET A 65 2.69 -7.75 -7.86
C MET A 65 1.78 -8.27 -6.74
N GLY A 66 2.34 -9.06 -5.81
CA GLY A 66 1.65 -9.46 -4.59
C GLY A 66 1.32 -8.28 -3.67
N GLU A 67 2.18 -7.25 -3.61
CA GLU A 67 1.92 -6.00 -2.88
C GLU A 67 0.66 -5.33 -3.44
N ALA A 68 0.62 -5.13 -4.76
CA ALA A 68 -0.51 -4.50 -5.44
C ALA A 68 -1.83 -5.25 -5.24
N ARG A 69 -1.83 -6.58 -5.40
CA ARG A 69 -3.04 -7.41 -5.20
C ARG A 69 -3.53 -7.37 -3.75
N THR A 70 -2.61 -7.33 -2.79
CA THR A 70 -2.94 -7.24 -1.37
C THR A 70 -3.54 -5.89 -1.07
N GLN A 71 -2.93 -4.81 -1.57
CA GLN A 71 -3.46 -3.46 -1.41
C GLN A 71 -4.85 -3.31 -2.06
N ASP A 72 -5.04 -3.80 -3.29
CA ASP A 72 -6.32 -3.78 -3.99
C ASP A 72 -7.42 -4.52 -3.20
N PHE A 73 -7.13 -5.74 -2.74
CA PHE A 73 -8.04 -6.51 -1.91
C PHE A 73 -8.44 -5.78 -0.63
N ILE A 74 -7.45 -5.23 0.10
CA ILE A 74 -7.71 -4.51 1.34
C ILE A 74 -8.49 -3.21 1.06
N ALA A 75 -8.19 -2.49 -0.03
CA ALA A 75 -8.93 -1.30 -0.43
C ALA A 75 -10.41 -1.61 -0.68
N ASN A 76 -10.70 -2.71 -1.37
CA ASN A 76 -12.08 -3.12 -1.66
C ASN A 76 -12.88 -3.44 -0.39
N ILE A 77 -12.25 -4.05 0.62
CA ILE A 77 -12.90 -4.33 1.90
C ILE A 77 -13.09 -3.04 2.70
N VAL A 78 -11.99 -2.32 2.94
CA VAL A 78 -11.94 -1.19 3.87
C VAL A 78 -12.75 0.00 3.35
N ASN A 79 -12.63 0.32 2.06
CA ASN A 79 -13.30 1.51 1.52
C ASN A 79 -14.79 1.27 1.25
N SER A 80 -15.26 0.02 1.22
CA SER A 80 -16.69 -0.30 1.15
C SER A 80 -17.42 -0.13 2.49
N ASP A 81 -16.68 -0.16 3.59
CA ASP A 81 -17.17 0.01 4.96
C ASP A 81 -17.27 1.52 5.28
N LYS A 82 -18.50 2.04 5.30
CA LYS A 82 -18.77 3.46 5.54
C LYS A 82 -18.37 3.93 6.94
N ASP A 83 -18.28 3.00 7.88
CA ASP A 83 -17.89 3.27 9.26
C ASP A 83 -16.39 3.03 9.49
N CYS A 84 -15.64 2.71 8.42
CA CYS A 84 -14.22 2.46 8.54
C CYS A 84 -13.45 3.73 8.88
N VAL A 85 -12.56 3.60 9.87
CA VAL A 85 -11.68 4.69 10.34
C VAL A 85 -10.42 4.84 9.49
N VAL A 86 -10.25 3.95 8.51
CA VAL A 86 -9.07 3.86 7.64
C VAL A 86 -9.53 3.99 6.21
N ARG A 87 -8.71 4.67 5.40
CA ARG A 87 -8.83 4.65 3.95
C ARG A 87 -7.57 4.05 3.35
N VAL A 88 -7.73 3.20 2.35
CA VAL A 88 -6.61 2.57 1.63
C VAL A 88 -6.63 3.04 0.18
N PRO A 89 -5.48 3.41 -0.42
CA PRO A 89 -5.49 3.86 -1.81
C PRO A 89 -5.94 2.73 -2.75
N HIS A 90 -6.90 3.02 -3.62
CA HIS A 90 -7.30 2.11 -4.71
C HIS A 90 -6.14 1.92 -5.70
N VAL A 91 -5.92 0.68 -6.14
CA VAL A 91 -4.93 0.36 -7.17
C VAL A 91 -5.63 0.41 -8.52
N TYR A 92 -5.21 1.32 -9.39
CA TYR A 92 -5.75 1.45 -10.75
C TYR A 92 -5.08 0.43 -11.69
N PHE A 93 -3.76 0.39 -11.65
CA PHE A 93 -2.96 -0.54 -12.44
C PHE A 93 -1.80 -1.08 -11.62
N ALA A 94 -1.48 -2.35 -11.81
CA ALA A 94 -0.21 -2.91 -11.38
C ALA A 94 0.34 -3.87 -12.42
N PHE A 95 1.59 -3.69 -12.81
CA PHE A 95 2.20 -4.48 -13.88
C PHE A 95 3.72 -4.59 -13.72
N ARG A 96 4.32 -5.51 -14.48
CA ARG A 96 5.77 -5.62 -14.62
C ARG A 96 6.21 -5.29 -16.04
N TYR A 97 7.37 -4.66 -16.14
CA TYR A 97 8.12 -4.47 -17.38
C TYR A 97 9.61 -4.59 -17.08
N ASP A 98 10.34 -5.40 -17.85
CA ASP A 98 11.79 -5.63 -17.72
C ASP A 98 12.31 -5.75 -16.27
N ARG A 99 11.72 -6.68 -15.50
CA ARG A 99 11.99 -6.94 -14.07
C ARG A 99 11.59 -5.83 -13.10
N ILE A 100 11.20 -4.65 -13.56
CA ILE A 100 10.67 -3.57 -12.73
C ILE A 100 9.17 -3.77 -12.50
N GLY A 101 8.73 -3.59 -11.26
CA GLY A 101 7.31 -3.53 -10.92
C GLY A 101 6.82 -2.09 -10.88
N TYR A 102 5.55 -1.89 -11.25
CA TYR A 102 4.87 -0.60 -11.30
C TYR A 102 3.51 -0.73 -10.63
N ILE A 103 3.14 0.27 -9.83
CA ILE A 103 1.81 0.40 -9.22
C ILE A 103 1.35 1.84 -9.43
N ILE A 104 0.22 2.00 -10.12
CA ILE A 104 -0.51 3.26 -10.25
C ILE A 104 -1.70 3.18 -9.31
N MET A 105 -1.78 4.08 -8.34
CA MET A 105 -2.82 4.05 -7.32
C MET A 105 -3.33 5.45 -6.98
N GLN A 106 -4.44 5.50 -6.27
CA GLN A 106 -5.01 6.74 -5.77
C GLN A 106 -3.97 7.51 -4.96
N HIS A 107 -3.78 8.80 -5.26
CA HIS A 107 -2.99 9.65 -4.39
C HIS A 107 -3.86 10.11 -3.22
N ILE A 108 -3.38 9.85 -2.01
CA ILE A 108 -4.04 10.27 -0.78
C ILE A 108 -3.35 11.52 -0.25
N HIS A 109 -4.05 12.66 -0.37
CA HIS A 109 -3.60 13.93 0.18
C HIS A 109 -3.66 13.91 1.71
N GLY A 110 -2.62 14.43 2.34
CA GLY A 110 -2.49 14.48 3.80
C GLY A 110 -1.05 14.69 4.22
N ARG A 111 -0.87 14.99 5.52
CA ARG A 111 0.44 14.98 6.17
C ARG A 111 0.81 13.56 6.58
N ASP A 112 2.10 13.32 6.75
CA ASP A 112 2.57 12.10 7.39
C ASP A 112 2.15 12.09 8.86
N CYS A 113 1.95 10.90 9.41
CA CYS A 113 1.56 10.73 10.80
C CYS A 113 2.73 11.07 11.74
N ASN A 114 2.40 11.55 12.94
CA ASN A 114 3.36 11.78 14.02
C ASN A 114 2.87 11.12 15.32
N GLU A 115 3.55 11.39 16.43
CA GLU A 115 3.20 10.79 17.73
C GLU A 115 1.80 11.17 18.23
N ASP A 116 1.28 12.34 17.82
CA ASP A 116 -0.07 12.78 18.20
C ASP A 116 -1.16 11.90 17.56
N ASP A 117 -0.85 11.19 16.47
CA ASP A 117 -1.77 10.32 15.74
C ASP A 117 -1.76 8.87 16.26
N PHE A 118 -1.05 8.56 17.36
CA PHE A 118 -0.89 7.16 17.81
C PHE A 118 -2.22 6.45 18.09
N ASN A 119 -3.23 7.15 18.60
CA ASN A 119 -4.54 6.55 18.85
C ASN A 119 -5.23 6.14 17.54
N GLU A 120 -5.18 7.00 16.54
CA GLU A 120 -5.71 6.80 15.19
C GLU A 120 -4.96 5.66 14.49
N ILE A 121 -3.63 5.65 14.55
CA ILE A 121 -2.79 4.57 14.02
C ILE A 121 -3.15 3.25 14.69
N SER A 122 -3.28 3.22 16.03
CA SER A 122 -3.64 2.01 16.77
C SER A 122 -5.01 1.47 16.34
N ARG A 123 -6.01 2.34 16.20
CA ARG A 123 -7.34 1.97 15.69
C ARG A 123 -7.26 1.43 14.26
N ALA A 124 -6.45 2.06 13.42
CA ALA A 124 -6.27 1.62 12.04
C ALA A 124 -5.60 0.24 11.95
N VAL A 125 -4.52 0.02 12.70
CA VAL A 125 -3.83 -1.27 12.78
C VAL A 125 -4.78 -2.35 13.30
N LYS A 126 -5.54 -2.08 14.37
CA LYS A 126 -6.55 -3.02 14.88
C LYS A 126 -7.60 -3.37 13.82
N ARG A 127 -8.04 -2.39 13.03
CA ARG A 127 -9.00 -2.63 11.94
C ARG A 127 -8.37 -3.51 10.86
N LEU A 128 -7.15 -3.22 10.41
CA LEU A 128 -6.46 -4.02 9.40
C LEU A 128 -6.24 -5.46 9.87
N LEU A 129 -5.86 -5.66 11.14
CA LEU A 129 -5.67 -6.99 11.74
C LEU A 129 -6.97 -7.78 11.85
N SER A 130 -8.14 -7.12 11.87
CA SER A 130 -9.44 -7.78 11.91
C SER A 130 -9.89 -8.33 10.56
N ILE A 131 -9.23 -7.95 9.47
CA ILE A 131 -9.58 -8.40 8.12
C ILE A 131 -9.17 -9.87 7.97
N GLN A 132 -10.13 -10.73 7.64
CA GLN A 132 -9.87 -12.15 7.42
C GLN A 132 -9.21 -12.35 6.05
N SER A 133 -8.13 -13.12 6.04
CA SER A 133 -7.51 -13.59 4.80
C SER A 133 -8.37 -14.69 4.18
N GLU A 134 -8.48 -14.68 2.84
CA GLU A 134 -9.12 -15.77 2.09
C GLU A 134 -8.34 -17.09 2.21
N THR A 135 -7.03 -17.02 2.50
CA THR A 135 -6.15 -18.17 2.61
C THR A 135 -5.53 -18.28 3.99
N LYS A 136 -5.34 -19.52 4.45
CA LYS A 136 -4.59 -19.82 5.69
C LYS A 136 -3.08 -19.65 5.52
N SER A 137 -2.60 -19.78 4.29
CA SER A 137 -1.19 -19.66 3.95
C SER A 137 -0.72 -18.21 4.07
N PRO A 138 0.43 -17.94 4.71
CA PRO A 138 0.98 -16.60 4.77
C PRO A 138 1.47 -16.18 3.39
N GLY A 139 1.38 -14.88 3.10
CA GLY A 139 1.86 -14.29 1.86
C GLY A 139 0.86 -13.30 1.26
N PRO A 140 1.11 -12.89 0.00
CA PRO A 140 0.22 -11.98 -0.70
C PRO A 140 -1.18 -12.57 -0.93
N VAL A 141 -2.18 -11.69 -1.00
CA VAL A 141 -3.53 -12.07 -1.41
C VAL A 141 -3.50 -12.67 -2.83
N ARG A 142 -4.29 -13.72 -3.05
CA ARG A 142 -4.25 -14.62 -4.23
C ARG A 142 -2.96 -15.42 -4.37
N GLY A 143 -2.21 -15.55 -3.28
CA GLY A 143 -1.03 -16.40 -3.18
C GLY A 143 0.23 -15.80 -3.77
N GLY A 144 1.30 -16.56 -3.67
CA GLY A 144 2.66 -16.14 -3.99
C GLY A 144 3.61 -16.45 -2.84
N PRO A 145 4.93 -16.40 -3.08
CA PRO A 145 5.89 -16.59 -2.00
C PRO A 145 5.75 -15.45 -0.98
N VAL A 146 5.88 -15.78 0.30
CA VAL A 146 6.08 -14.78 1.34
C VAL A 146 7.33 -13.98 0.97
N ALA A 147 7.24 -12.66 1.02
CA ALA A 147 8.38 -11.78 0.84
C ALA A 147 8.59 -10.97 2.12
N HIS A 148 9.70 -11.17 2.82
CA HIS A 148 10.00 -10.45 4.05
C HIS A 148 11.51 -10.42 4.32
N ARG A 149 12.01 -9.33 4.90
CA ARG A 149 13.43 -9.19 5.29
C ARG A 149 13.91 -10.19 6.35
N PHE A 150 12.98 -10.94 6.92
CA PHE A 150 13.28 -12.06 7.82
C PHE A 150 14.03 -13.19 7.10
N PHE A 151 13.89 -13.30 5.78
CA PHE A 151 14.61 -14.28 4.98
C PHE A 151 15.82 -13.63 4.29
N ALA A 152 16.91 -14.38 4.16
CA ALA A 152 18.19 -13.89 3.60
C ALA A 152 18.01 -13.24 2.21
N ASP A 153 17.26 -13.90 1.31
CA ASP A 153 16.96 -13.38 -0.03
C ASP A 153 15.57 -12.72 -0.12
N HIS A 154 15.08 -12.24 1.03
CA HIS A 154 13.72 -11.73 1.21
C HIS A 154 12.61 -12.74 0.90
N ARG A 155 12.92 -14.01 0.65
CA ARG A 155 11.96 -15.08 0.36
C ARG A 155 12.37 -16.37 1.07
N PRO A 156 11.40 -17.18 1.52
CA PRO A 156 11.70 -18.50 2.06
C PRO A 156 12.01 -19.50 0.93
N ASP A 157 12.86 -20.48 1.22
CA ASP A 157 13.11 -21.62 0.32
C ASP A 157 11.92 -22.58 0.25
N ILE A 158 11.06 -22.55 1.26
CA ILE A 158 9.87 -23.39 1.37
C ILE A 158 8.59 -22.55 1.32
N ARG A 159 7.50 -23.18 0.87
CA ARG A 159 6.16 -22.60 1.01
C ARG A 159 5.56 -23.04 2.34
N TYR A 160 4.86 -22.11 2.98
CA TYR A 160 4.10 -22.38 4.20
C TYR A 160 2.62 -22.50 3.85
N ASN A 161 1.95 -23.52 4.36
CA ASN A 161 0.52 -23.73 4.20
C ASN A 161 -0.28 -22.99 5.26
N SER A 162 0.35 -22.65 6.40
CA SER A 162 -0.28 -21.95 7.51
C SER A 162 0.67 -20.97 8.21
N VAL A 163 0.08 -20.00 8.91
CA VAL A 163 0.84 -19.13 9.83
C VAL A 163 1.53 -19.93 10.94
N GLY A 164 0.95 -21.06 11.37
CA GLY A 164 1.53 -21.95 12.37
C GLY A 164 2.88 -22.52 11.94
N GLU A 165 2.97 -23.01 10.69
CA GLU A 165 4.23 -23.54 10.14
C GLU A 165 5.33 -22.46 10.08
N LEU A 166 4.97 -21.24 9.67
CA LEU A 166 5.90 -20.09 9.66
C LEU A 166 6.39 -19.76 11.07
N GLN A 167 5.49 -19.77 12.05
CA GLN A 167 5.80 -19.48 13.45
C GLN A 167 6.70 -20.57 14.07
N GLU A 168 6.45 -21.84 13.80
CA GLU A 168 7.28 -22.96 14.26
C GLU A 168 8.71 -22.86 13.71
N GLN A 169 8.88 -22.51 12.43
CA GLN A 169 10.21 -22.30 11.85
C GLN A 169 10.94 -21.14 12.53
N ARG A 170 10.27 -20.01 12.76
CA ARG A 170 10.85 -18.88 13.49
C ARG A 170 11.30 -19.30 14.88
N THR A 171 10.45 -20.00 15.64
CA THR A 171 10.79 -20.46 16.99
C THR A 171 11.98 -21.42 16.97
N ARG A 172 12.05 -22.33 16.00
CA ARG A 172 13.20 -23.24 15.82
C ARG A 172 14.50 -22.49 15.52
N ALA A 173 14.46 -21.47 14.66
CA ALA A 173 15.63 -20.65 14.34
C ALA A 173 16.15 -19.88 15.56
N GLN A 174 15.26 -19.37 16.42
CA GLN A 174 15.62 -18.69 17.66
C GLN A 174 16.26 -19.64 18.68
N ILE A 175 15.71 -20.84 18.85
CA ILE A 175 16.25 -21.87 19.77
C ILE A 175 17.65 -22.33 19.32
N ASN A 176 17.85 -22.44 18.00
CA ASN A 176 19.10 -22.94 17.44
C ASN A 176 20.23 -21.87 17.39
N GLY A 177 20.04 -20.71 18.02
CA GLY A 177 21.12 -19.72 18.26
C GLY A 177 21.76 -19.16 16.99
N SER A 178 21.13 -19.29 15.82
CA SER A 178 21.68 -18.85 14.53
C SER A 178 21.43 -17.35 14.24
N ASP A 179 21.06 -16.58 15.27
CA ASP A 179 20.75 -15.16 15.11
C ASP A 179 22.05 -14.34 15.15
N HIS A 180 22.63 -14.09 13.97
CA HIS A 180 23.60 -13.02 13.78
C HIS A 180 22.89 -11.66 13.94
N GLY A 181 22.66 -11.29 15.20
CA GLY A 181 22.64 -9.91 15.68
C GLY A 181 21.86 -8.90 14.84
N SER A 182 20.55 -8.94 14.90
CA SER A 182 19.70 -7.74 15.00
C SER A 182 18.28 -8.21 15.23
N GLY A 183 17.79 -8.05 16.46
CA GLY A 183 16.39 -8.33 16.76
C GLY A 183 15.48 -7.56 15.80
N PRO A 184 14.29 -8.09 15.47
CA PRO A 184 13.39 -7.43 14.53
C PRO A 184 13.03 -6.05 15.08
N ASP A 185 13.54 -5.01 14.42
CA ASP A 185 13.14 -3.64 14.68
C ASP A 185 11.66 -3.50 14.25
N PHE A 186 10.78 -3.27 15.20
CA PHE A 186 9.35 -3.08 14.96
C PHE A 186 9.03 -1.72 14.30
N SER A 187 10.03 -0.85 14.08
CA SER A 187 9.89 0.36 13.26
C SER A 187 9.51 0.08 11.80
N TYR A 188 9.67 -1.17 11.35
CA TYR A 188 9.59 -1.56 9.93
C TYR A 188 8.19 -1.78 9.38
N ILE A 189 7.14 -1.84 10.21
CA ILE A 189 5.76 -1.81 9.69
C ILE A 189 5.54 -0.54 8.84
N ALA A 190 6.26 0.56 9.13
CA ALA A 190 6.21 1.79 8.35
C ALA A 190 7.02 1.74 7.03
N GLN A 191 8.07 0.92 6.91
CA GLN A 191 8.98 0.98 5.75
C GLN A 191 8.54 0.17 4.53
N SER A 192 7.70 -0.86 4.68
CA SER A 192 6.99 -1.44 3.51
C SER A 192 5.84 -0.54 3.03
N CYS A 193 5.48 0.46 3.85
CA CYS A 193 4.38 1.40 3.65
C CYS A 193 4.79 2.74 3.03
N THR A 194 5.90 2.83 2.28
CA THR A 194 6.22 4.06 1.52
C THR A 194 5.16 4.45 0.48
N GLY A 195 4.11 3.65 0.30
CA GLY A 195 2.88 4.01 -0.43
C GLY A 195 1.55 3.73 0.30
N LEU A 196 1.57 3.04 1.45
CA LEU A 196 0.34 2.82 2.24
C LEU A 196 0.24 3.93 3.27
N ARG A 197 -0.26 5.09 2.83
CA ARG A 197 -0.70 6.14 3.76
C ARG A 197 -1.97 5.67 4.46
N ILE A 198 -1.82 5.14 5.67
CA ILE A 198 -2.94 4.93 6.58
C ILE A 198 -3.27 6.31 7.16
N LEU A 199 -4.10 7.08 6.46
CA LEU A 199 -4.69 8.26 7.08
C LEU A 199 -5.79 7.80 8.03
N GLY A 200 -5.65 8.16 9.30
CA GLY A 200 -6.79 8.17 10.21
C GLY A 200 -7.83 9.13 9.64
N CYS A 201 -9.06 8.66 9.41
CA CYS A 201 -10.15 9.51 8.98
C CYS A 201 -10.55 10.46 10.12
N GLN A 202 -9.85 11.58 10.26
CA GLN A 202 -10.43 12.81 10.80
C GLN A 202 -10.57 13.81 9.65
N TYR A 203 -11.60 13.62 8.83
CA TYR A 203 -12.16 14.77 8.12
C TYR A 203 -12.75 15.71 9.18
N PRO A 204 -12.63 17.04 9.02
CA PRO A 204 -13.35 17.96 9.90
C PRO A 204 -14.85 17.65 9.77
N LEU A 205 -15.46 17.21 10.86
CA LEU A 205 -16.91 17.25 11.02
C LEU A 205 -17.35 18.65 10.64
N ARG A 206 -18.30 18.75 9.69
CA ARG A 206 -18.93 20.01 9.28
C ARG A 206 -19.16 20.90 10.50
N PRO A 207 -18.92 22.22 10.43
CA PRO A 207 -19.29 23.13 11.51
C PRO A 207 -20.77 22.89 11.85
N LYS A 208 -21.07 22.56 13.11
CA LYS A 208 -22.44 22.66 13.59
C LYS A 208 -22.89 24.08 13.34
N ALA A 209 -23.99 24.24 12.60
CA ALA A 209 -24.62 25.53 12.42
C ALA A 209 -24.84 26.16 13.80
N SER A 210 -24.16 27.28 14.04
CA SER A 210 -24.42 28.14 15.19
C SER A 210 -25.84 28.68 15.03
N SER A 211 -26.76 28.15 15.82
CA SER A 211 -28.06 28.78 16.05
C SER A 211 -27.82 30.07 16.82
N SER A 212 -27.74 31.18 16.11
CA SER A 212 -27.83 32.52 16.68
C SER A 212 -29.25 32.70 17.23
N ASN A 213 -29.38 32.68 18.56
CA ASN A 213 -30.53 33.26 19.23
C ASN A 213 -30.20 34.73 19.47
N TYR A 214 -30.90 35.61 18.76
CA TYR A 214 -31.02 37.01 19.13
C TYR A 214 -31.95 37.12 20.35
N VAL A 215 -31.48 37.77 21.40
CA VAL A 215 -32.30 38.50 22.37
C VAL A 215 -32.12 39.98 22.06
#